data_AF-A0A7S1L276-F1
#
_entry.id   AF-A0A7S1L276-F1
#
_cell.length_a   1.000
_cell.length_b   1.000
_cell.length_c   1.000
_cell.angle_alpha   90.00
_cell.angle_beta   90.00
_cell.angle_gamma   90.00
#
_symmetry.space_group_name_H-M   'P 1'
#
loop_
_entity.id
_entity.type
_entity.pdbx_description
1 polymer ?
#
loop_
_entity_poly.entity_id
_entity_poly.type
_entity_poly.pdbx_seq_one_letter_code
_entity_poly.pdbx_strand_id
1 'polypeptide(L)'
;YTIISAVVNLGFDAVYLDFDTVLMRDPMPEIAAAARDAEILVSRDFGSACLNTGVIYFKAHEDTASFLSMLLVWLWHHPYEFSQKAFSAFLLVENVTREPYRLPILKVPRWNHLDPANGFVTSTVYNPEVEGWTGDIDKIIVYHFLDGTGGVDPTRAVAGQYTNLYDLFYANPALNLSDVSVPLWKQDEMVERALFWSRRPKLPGRLHPCMLYPDLVDS
;
A
#
# COMPACT_ATOMS: atom_id res chain seq x y z
N TYR A 1 -0.94 3.55 -13.77
CA TYR A 1 0.34 3.03 -14.30
C TYR A 1 0.92 3.76 -15.53
N THR A 2 0.14 4.46 -16.37
CA THR A 2 0.66 5.08 -17.62
C THR A 2 1.82 6.06 -17.37
N ILE A 3 1.66 6.98 -16.42
CA ILE A 3 2.69 7.97 -16.06
C ILE A 3 3.95 7.26 -15.56
N ILE A 4 3.80 6.31 -14.63
CA ILE A 4 4.91 5.53 -14.08
C ILE A 4 5.66 4.78 -15.19
N SER A 5 4.95 4.15 -16.13
CA SER A 5 5.57 3.48 -17.27
C SER A 5 6.40 4.45 -18.11
N ALA A 6 5.89 5.65 -18.40
CA ALA A 6 6.65 6.65 -19.14
C ALA A 6 7.92 7.10 -18.38
N VAL A 7 7.82 7.36 -17.07
CA VAL A 7 8.95 7.77 -16.22
C VAL A 7 10.05 6.71 -16.20
N VAL A 8 9.68 5.45 -15.98
CA VAL A 8 10.61 4.31 -15.95
C VAL A 8 11.28 4.10 -17.31
N ASN A 9 10.52 4.20 -18.42
CA ASN A 9 11.07 4.10 -19.78
C ASN A 9 12.01 5.26 -20.14
N LEU A 10 11.87 6.42 -19.50
CA LEU A 10 12.79 7.55 -19.65
C LEU A 10 14.06 7.41 -18.80
N GLY A 11 14.20 6.32 -18.04
CA GLY A 11 15.39 6.04 -17.24
C GLY A 11 15.37 6.63 -15.83
N PHE A 12 14.19 7.01 -15.32
CA PHE A 12 14.03 7.53 -13.97
C PHE A 12 13.37 6.50 -13.04
N ASP A 13 13.92 6.34 -11.84
CA ASP A 13 13.25 5.65 -10.75
C ASP A 13 11.99 6.44 -10.34
N ALA A 14 10.95 5.75 -9.89
CA ALA A 14 9.69 6.36 -9.50
C ALA A 14 9.16 5.78 -8.20
N VAL A 15 8.61 6.65 -7.34
CA VAL A 15 7.80 6.24 -6.19
C VAL A 15 6.35 6.61 -6.50
N TYR A 16 5.47 5.63 -6.44
CA TYR A 16 4.03 5.79 -6.47
C TYR A 16 3.50 5.81 -5.03
N LEU A 17 2.61 6.77 -4.76
CA LEU A 17 1.90 6.93 -3.50
C LEU A 17 0.41 7.10 -3.81
N ASP A 18 -0.45 6.34 -3.13
CA ASP A 18 -1.89 6.60 -3.12
C ASP A 18 -2.17 7.94 -2.43
N PHE A 19 -3.28 8.58 -2.79
CA PHE A 19 -3.65 9.91 -2.27
C PHE A 19 -4.06 9.91 -0.79
N ASP A 20 -4.36 8.75 -0.23
CA ASP A 20 -4.67 8.50 1.17
C ASP A 20 -3.44 8.01 1.96
N THR A 21 -2.24 8.33 1.49
CA THR A 21 -0.99 8.14 2.24
C THR A 21 -0.52 9.43 2.92
N VAL A 22 0.16 9.27 4.06
CA VAL A 22 0.84 10.36 4.78
C VAL A 22 2.29 9.98 5.00
N LEU A 23 3.21 10.86 4.60
CA LEU A 23 4.63 10.74 4.88
C LEU A 23 4.90 11.21 6.30
N MET A 24 5.26 10.27 7.17
CA MET A 24 5.65 10.57 8.55
C MET A 24 7.12 10.96 8.63
N ARG A 25 7.93 10.45 7.69
CA ARG A 25 9.37 10.66 7.55
C ARG A 25 9.74 10.60 6.05
N ASP A 26 10.95 11.05 5.71
CA ASP A 26 11.51 10.83 4.37
C ASP A 26 11.66 9.32 4.10
N PRO A 27 10.97 8.75 3.09
CA PRO A 27 11.04 7.32 2.79
C PRO A 27 12.25 6.92 1.94
N MET A 28 12.98 7.89 1.37
CA MET A 28 14.01 7.62 0.38
C MET A 28 15.20 6.81 0.90
N PRO A 29 15.71 7.02 2.13
CA PRO A 29 16.84 6.23 2.63
C PRO A 29 16.52 4.74 2.71
N GLU A 30 15.35 4.37 3.23
CA GLU A 30 14.91 2.99 3.38
C GLU A 30 14.56 2.35 2.02
N ILE A 31 13.88 3.10 1.14
CA ILE A 31 13.59 2.64 -0.23
C ILE A 31 14.90 2.39 -0.99
N ALA A 32 15.84 3.34 -0.96
CA ALA A 32 17.12 3.21 -1.67
C ALA A 32 17.96 2.05 -1.13
N ALA A 33 17.91 1.80 0.19
CA ALA A 33 18.58 0.66 0.79
C ALA A 33 18.01 -0.68 0.31
N ALA A 34 16.69 -0.81 0.23
CA ALA A 34 16.00 -2.01 -0.25
C ALA A 34 16.10 -2.18 -1.78
N ALA A 35 16.18 -1.09 -2.54
CA ALA A 35 16.28 -1.07 -4.01
C ALA A 35 17.65 -1.56 -4.56
N ARG A 36 18.60 -1.89 -3.67
CA ARG A 36 19.84 -2.57 -4.05
C ARG A 36 19.57 -4.01 -4.50
N ASP A 37 18.60 -4.66 -3.88
CA ASP A 37 18.31 -6.09 -4.08
C ASP A 37 17.02 -6.35 -4.88
N ALA A 38 16.25 -5.29 -5.18
CA ALA A 38 15.00 -5.36 -5.91
C ALA A 38 14.84 -4.20 -6.92
N GLU A 39 14.12 -4.49 -8.00
CA GLU A 39 13.68 -3.52 -9.01
C GLU A 39 12.28 -2.96 -8.69
N ILE A 40 11.45 -3.73 -8.00
CA ILE A 40 10.14 -3.29 -7.49
C ILE A 40 10.10 -3.48 -5.98
N LEU A 41 9.71 -2.45 -5.25
CA LEU A 41 9.33 -2.57 -3.83
C LEU A 41 7.88 -2.18 -3.69
N VAL A 42 7.11 -2.94 -2.93
CA VAL A 42 5.67 -2.71 -2.79
C VAL A 42 5.26 -2.87 -1.33
N SER A 43 4.36 -2.02 -0.84
CA SER A 43 3.79 -2.22 0.49
C SER A 43 2.98 -3.51 0.55
N ARG A 44 2.74 -4.00 1.76
CA ARG A 44 1.92 -5.18 2.02
C ARG A 44 1.00 -4.90 3.19
N ASP A 45 -0.13 -5.57 3.24
CA ASP A 45 -0.96 -5.56 4.43
C ASP A 45 -0.21 -6.19 5.62
N PHE A 46 -0.55 -5.73 6.83
CA PHE A 46 0.08 -6.16 8.07
C PHE A 46 -0.15 -7.65 8.34
N GLY A 47 -1.42 -8.07 8.30
CA GLY A 47 -1.88 -9.42 8.61
C GLY A 47 -2.20 -10.29 7.41
N SER A 48 -1.97 -9.82 6.18
CA SER A 48 -2.25 -10.57 4.96
C SER A 48 -1.00 -10.77 4.10
N ALA A 49 -1.03 -11.80 3.26
CA ALA A 49 -0.04 -12.01 2.21
C ALA A 49 -0.20 -11.03 1.04
N CYS A 50 -1.28 -10.23 1.02
CA CYS A 50 -1.60 -9.36 -0.10
C CYS A 50 -0.72 -8.14 -0.18
N LEU A 51 -0.30 -7.89 -1.41
CA LEU A 51 0.33 -6.64 -1.74
C LEU A 51 -0.69 -5.52 -1.60
N ASN A 52 -0.19 -4.43 -1.06
CA ASN A 52 -0.90 -3.18 -0.95
C ASN A 52 -0.24 -2.22 -1.95
N THR A 53 -0.96 -1.79 -2.97
CA THR A 53 -0.38 -0.93 -4.02
C THR A 53 -0.31 0.54 -3.65
N GLY A 54 -0.58 0.91 -2.39
CA GLY A 54 -0.55 2.31 -1.96
C GLY A 54 0.82 2.93 -1.85
N VAL A 55 1.88 2.11 -1.71
CA VAL A 55 3.26 2.56 -1.85
C VAL A 55 4.00 1.57 -2.75
N ILE A 56 4.52 2.06 -3.87
CA ILE A 56 5.32 1.24 -4.78
C ILE A 56 6.53 2.03 -5.25
N TYR A 57 7.71 1.44 -5.14
CA TYR A 57 8.91 1.91 -5.81
C TYR A 57 9.16 1.10 -7.08
N PHE A 58 9.50 1.81 -8.15
CA PHE A 58 9.88 1.26 -9.45
C PHE A 58 11.27 1.75 -9.83
N LYS A 59 12.20 0.81 -9.98
CA LYS A 59 13.52 1.07 -10.52
C LYS A 59 13.47 1.19 -12.04
N ALA A 60 14.17 2.17 -12.61
CA ALA A 60 14.48 2.26 -14.02
C ALA A 60 15.32 1.05 -14.45
N HIS A 61 14.64 0.02 -14.94
CA HIS A 61 15.23 -1.23 -15.39
C HIS A 61 14.41 -1.80 -16.54
N GLU A 62 15.04 -2.53 -17.46
CA GLU A 62 14.37 -3.11 -18.63
C GLU A 62 13.22 -4.04 -18.22
N ASP A 63 13.41 -4.83 -17.16
CA ASP A 63 12.40 -5.74 -16.66
C ASP A 63 11.19 -4.97 -16.10
N THR A 64 11.42 -3.90 -15.34
CA THR A 64 10.36 -3.04 -14.80
C THR A 64 9.58 -2.36 -15.93
N ALA A 65 10.27 -1.84 -16.94
CA ALA A 65 9.64 -1.19 -18.10
C ALA A 65 8.78 -2.18 -18.90
N SER A 66 9.30 -3.39 -19.15
CA SER A 66 8.56 -4.46 -19.83
C SER A 66 7.35 -4.89 -19.00
N PHE A 67 7.54 -5.10 -17.68
CA PHE A 67 6.48 -5.46 -16.75
C PHE A 67 5.33 -4.44 -16.79
N LEU A 68 5.63 -3.15 -16.63
CA LEU A 68 4.63 -2.08 -16.62
C LEU A 68 3.89 -1.97 -17.96
N SER A 69 4.61 -2.13 -19.08
CA SER A 69 4.00 -2.11 -20.41
C SER A 69 3.03 -3.27 -20.62
N MET A 70 3.42 -4.48 -20.21
CA MET A 70 2.55 -5.67 -20.28
C MET A 70 1.34 -5.54 -19.35
N LEU A 71 1.53 -5.03 -18.13
CA LEU A 71 0.44 -4.77 -17.19
C LEU A 71 -0.55 -3.74 -17.75
N LEU A 72 -0.06 -2.66 -18.37
CA LEU A 72 -0.92 -1.64 -18.99
C LEU A 72 -1.74 -2.19 -20.16
N VAL A 73 -1.12 -2.94 -21.07
CA VAL A 73 -1.82 -3.60 -22.17
C VAL A 73 -2.85 -4.58 -21.63
N TRP A 74 -2.50 -5.34 -20.58
CA TRP A 74 -3.44 -6.28 -19.97
C TRP A 74 -4.63 -5.56 -19.33
N LEU A 75 -4.40 -4.52 -18.53
CA LEU A 75 -5.47 -3.71 -17.91
C LEU A 75 -6.36 -3.04 -18.95
N TRP A 76 -5.81 -2.65 -20.10
CA TRP A 76 -6.60 -2.13 -21.22
C TRP A 76 -7.60 -3.16 -21.75
N HIS A 77 -7.21 -4.43 -21.81
CA HIS A 77 -8.09 -5.53 -22.23
C HIS A 77 -9.02 -6.03 -21.11
N HIS A 78 -8.71 -5.74 -19.84
CA HIS A 78 -9.45 -6.22 -18.66
C HIS A 78 -9.84 -5.05 -17.75
N PRO A 79 -10.66 -4.09 -18.24
CA PRO A 79 -10.98 -2.86 -17.51
C PRO A 79 -11.83 -3.09 -16.25
N TYR A 80 -12.35 -4.30 -16.05
CA TYR A 80 -13.14 -4.72 -14.89
C TYR A 80 -12.29 -5.25 -13.73
N GLU A 81 -10.99 -5.50 -13.96
CA GLU A 81 -10.10 -6.04 -12.94
C GLU A 81 -9.52 -4.96 -12.04
N PHE A 82 -9.42 -5.26 -10.75
CA PHE A 82 -8.88 -4.30 -9.79
C PHE A 82 -7.35 -4.18 -9.97
N SER A 83 -6.86 -2.94 -10.01
CA SER A 83 -5.46 -2.67 -10.39
C SER A 83 -4.44 -3.31 -9.44
N GLN A 84 -4.74 -3.37 -8.13
CA GLN A 84 -3.93 -4.08 -7.14
C GLN A 84 -3.88 -5.58 -7.42
N LYS A 85 -5.03 -6.18 -7.73
CA LYS A 85 -5.14 -7.62 -8.01
C LYS A 85 -4.36 -8.00 -9.27
N ALA A 86 -4.52 -7.22 -10.34
CA ALA A 86 -3.75 -7.40 -11.57
C ALA A 86 -2.24 -7.29 -11.30
N PHE A 87 -1.82 -6.29 -10.53
CA PHE A 87 -0.42 -6.10 -10.15
C PHE A 87 0.14 -7.30 -9.36
N SER A 88 -0.57 -7.74 -8.32
CA SER A 88 -0.21 -8.93 -7.53
C SER A 88 -0.08 -10.18 -8.38
N ALA A 89 -1.00 -10.37 -9.34
CA ALA A 89 -0.95 -11.54 -10.20
C ALA A 89 0.22 -11.50 -11.20
N PHE A 90 0.55 -10.31 -11.70
CA PHE A 90 1.74 -10.10 -12.53
C PHE A 90 3.06 -10.35 -11.77
N LEU A 91 3.06 -10.18 -10.44
CA LEU A 91 4.18 -10.54 -9.56
C LEU A 91 4.13 -12.00 -9.07
N LEU A 92 3.18 -12.80 -9.56
CA LEU A 92 2.96 -14.20 -9.20
C LEU A 92 2.62 -14.41 -7.71
N VAL A 93 2.01 -13.42 -7.06
CA VAL A 93 1.55 -13.51 -5.67
C VAL A 93 0.14 -14.07 -5.58
N GLU A 94 -0.70 -13.73 -6.55
CA GLU A 94 -2.13 -14.04 -6.58
C GLU A 94 -2.56 -14.48 -7.99
N ASN A 95 -3.78 -15.01 -8.13
CA ASN A 95 -4.38 -15.24 -9.44
C ASN A 95 -5.32 -14.06 -9.80
N VAL A 96 -5.37 -13.68 -11.08
CA VAL A 96 -6.46 -12.84 -11.62
C VAL A 96 -7.79 -13.60 -11.58
N THR A 97 -8.94 -12.91 -11.59
CA THR A 97 -10.22 -13.62 -11.49
C THR A 97 -10.60 -14.34 -12.79
N ARG A 98 -11.24 -15.50 -12.61
CA ARG A 98 -12.22 -16.20 -13.48
C ARG A 98 -11.90 -16.51 -14.95
N GLU A 99 -10.94 -15.89 -15.60
CA GLU A 99 -10.56 -16.26 -16.96
C GLU A 99 -9.31 -17.13 -17.00
N PRO A 100 -9.29 -18.23 -17.77
CA PRO A 100 -8.11 -19.06 -17.99
C PRO A 100 -7.11 -18.37 -18.92
N TYR A 101 -6.82 -17.09 -18.66
CA TYR A 101 -5.89 -16.32 -19.45
C TYR A 101 -4.49 -16.48 -18.87
N ARG A 102 -3.55 -16.88 -19.73
CA ARG A 102 -2.14 -16.88 -19.35
C ARG A 102 -1.66 -15.43 -19.34
N LEU A 103 -1.25 -14.94 -18.18
CA LEU A 103 -0.64 -13.62 -18.09
C LEU A 103 0.56 -13.56 -19.04
N PRO A 104 0.69 -12.52 -19.88
CA PRO A 104 1.73 -12.44 -20.90
C PRO A 104 3.10 -12.07 -20.30
N ILE A 105 3.40 -12.54 -19.09
CA ILE A 105 4.61 -12.18 -18.34
C ILE A 105 5.80 -12.87 -19.01
N LEU A 106 6.63 -12.08 -19.69
CA LEU A 106 7.89 -12.57 -20.24
C LEU A 106 8.94 -12.78 -19.13
N LYS A 107 9.00 -11.84 -18.19
CA LYS A 107 9.93 -11.84 -17.06
C LYS A 107 9.34 -11.04 -15.91
N VAL A 108 9.44 -11.60 -14.70
CA VAL A 108 9.05 -10.91 -13.46
C VAL A 108 10.28 -10.15 -12.95
N PRO A 109 10.20 -8.83 -12.73
CA PRO A 109 11.28 -8.07 -12.11
C PRO A 109 11.62 -8.64 -10.73
N ARG A 110 12.86 -8.47 -10.27
CA ARG A 110 13.16 -8.78 -8.87
C ARG A 110 12.34 -7.85 -7.99
N TRP A 111 11.58 -8.40 -7.07
CA TRP A 111 10.71 -7.61 -6.23
C TRP A 111 10.79 -8.05 -4.78
N ASN A 112 10.46 -7.12 -3.88
CA ASN A 112 10.32 -7.40 -2.46
C ASN A 112 9.24 -6.50 -1.86
N HIS A 113 8.88 -6.75 -0.61
CA HIS A 113 7.96 -5.90 0.12
C HIS A 113 8.70 -4.87 0.98
N LEU A 114 8.11 -3.69 1.11
CA LEU A 114 8.45 -2.72 2.14
C LEU A 114 8.00 -3.24 3.50
N ASP A 115 8.69 -2.89 4.59
CA ASP A 115 8.38 -3.41 5.94
C ASP A 115 6.94 -3.04 6.36
N PRO A 116 6.00 -4.00 6.38
CA PRO A 116 4.60 -3.72 6.68
C PRO A 116 4.34 -3.66 8.19
N ALA A 117 5.33 -4.04 9.00
CA ALA A 117 5.16 -4.14 10.44
C ALA A 117 5.33 -2.79 11.12
N ASN A 118 6.36 -2.03 10.73
CA ASN A 118 6.69 -0.79 11.44
C ASN A 118 7.00 0.38 10.49
N GLY A 119 7.56 0.15 9.31
CA GLY A 119 7.94 1.22 8.37
C GLY A 119 6.81 1.75 7.48
N PHE A 120 6.18 0.88 6.70
CA PHE A 120 5.20 1.21 5.67
C PHE A 120 3.87 0.56 6.02
N VAL A 121 3.10 1.25 6.85
CA VAL A 121 2.01 0.64 7.60
C VAL A 121 0.65 1.08 7.12
N THR A 122 -0.37 0.27 7.39
CA THR A 122 -1.76 0.59 7.09
C THR A 122 -2.55 0.93 8.35
N SER A 123 -3.48 1.86 8.23
CA SER A 123 -4.45 2.16 9.28
C SER A 123 -5.43 1.00 9.46
N THR A 124 -5.82 0.72 10.70
CA THR A 124 -6.97 -0.16 10.99
C THR A 124 -8.27 0.63 10.84
N VAL A 125 -8.85 0.61 9.64
CA VAL A 125 -10.14 1.25 9.36
C VAL A 125 -11.24 0.20 9.25
N TYR A 126 -10.97 -0.90 8.55
CA TYR A 126 -12.00 -1.88 8.17
C TYR A 126 -11.75 -3.26 8.73
N ASN A 127 -10.56 -3.80 8.50
CA ASN A 127 -10.26 -5.17 8.86
C ASN A 127 -9.11 -5.23 9.87
N PRO A 128 -9.42 -5.26 11.18
CA PRO A 128 -8.41 -5.31 12.21
C PRO A 128 -7.56 -6.59 12.24
N GLU A 129 -7.94 -7.62 11.48
CA GLU A 129 -7.14 -8.86 11.38
C GLU A 129 -5.99 -8.70 10.38
N VAL A 130 -6.14 -7.85 9.36
CA VAL A 130 -5.15 -7.67 8.28
C VAL A 130 -4.51 -6.29 8.25
N GLU A 131 -5.10 -5.30 8.92
CA GLU A 131 -4.61 -3.92 8.98
C GLU A 131 -3.98 -3.58 10.34
N GLY A 132 -3.07 -2.62 10.32
CA GLY A 132 -2.42 -2.06 11.50
C GLY A 132 -0.90 -2.10 11.42
N TRP A 133 -0.27 -2.03 12.59
CA TRP A 133 1.19 -2.02 12.71
C TRP A 133 1.64 -2.48 14.08
N THR A 134 2.92 -2.74 14.27
CA THR A 134 3.52 -3.02 15.58
C THR A 134 4.91 -2.41 15.70
N GLY A 135 5.50 -2.44 16.89
CA GLY A 135 6.80 -1.83 17.14
C GLY A 135 6.69 -0.38 17.61
N ASP A 136 7.52 0.50 17.06
CA ASP A 136 7.80 1.84 17.56
C ASP A 136 7.21 2.92 16.63
N ILE A 137 6.40 3.83 17.18
CA ILE A 137 5.74 4.90 16.40
C ILE A 137 6.76 5.81 15.69
N ASP A 138 7.96 6.01 16.27
CA ASP A 138 9.03 6.82 15.67
C ASP A 138 9.64 6.17 14.41
N LYS A 139 9.36 4.88 14.16
CA LYS A 139 9.84 4.14 12.99
C LYS A 139 8.85 4.08 11.84
N ILE A 140 7.65 4.62 12.01
CA ILE A 140 6.70 4.74 10.89
C ILE A 140 7.23 5.76 9.90
N ILE A 141 7.32 5.35 8.63
CA ILE A 141 7.81 6.14 7.50
C ILE A 141 6.62 6.62 6.67
N VAL A 142 5.76 5.70 6.26
CA VAL A 142 4.49 6.01 5.57
C VAL A 142 3.34 5.37 6.32
N TYR A 143 2.29 6.15 6.51
CA TYR A 143 1.02 5.71 7.08
C TYR A 143 -0.07 5.79 6.01
N HIS A 144 -0.61 4.65 5.60
CA HIS A 144 -1.62 4.53 4.54
C HIS A 144 -3.03 4.32 5.12
N PHE A 145 -3.94 5.26 4.84
CA PHE A 145 -5.34 5.22 5.23
C PHE A 145 -6.19 4.36 4.29
N LEU A 146 -5.84 3.09 4.19
CA LEU A 146 -6.42 2.17 3.21
C LEU A 146 -7.96 2.23 3.16
N ASP A 147 -8.51 2.90 2.14
CA ASP A 147 -9.96 2.98 1.91
C ASP A 147 -10.50 1.83 1.00
N GLY A 148 -9.66 0.83 0.71
CA GLY A 148 -9.83 -0.04 -0.45
C GLY A 148 -10.96 -1.08 -0.39
N THR A 149 -11.53 -1.37 0.79
CA THR A 149 -12.54 -2.44 0.91
C THR A 149 -13.98 -1.94 0.83
N GLY A 150 -14.22 -0.62 0.83
CA GLY A 150 -15.57 -0.04 0.79
C GLY A 150 -16.47 -0.45 1.96
N GLY A 151 -15.93 -1.14 2.96
CA GLY A 151 -16.63 -1.70 4.10
C GLY A 151 -16.77 -0.69 5.23
N VAL A 152 -17.29 0.51 4.94
CA VAL A 152 -17.62 1.47 5.99
C VAL A 152 -18.60 0.83 6.95
N ASP A 153 -18.21 0.63 8.22
CA ASP A 153 -19.17 0.25 9.27
C ASP A 153 -20.16 1.41 9.38
N PRO A 154 -21.41 1.22 8.90
CA PRO A 154 -22.36 2.33 8.81
C PRO A 154 -22.69 2.86 10.22
N THR A 155 -22.61 2.01 11.25
CA THR A 155 -22.84 2.41 12.65
C THR A 155 -21.77 3.37 13.12
N ARG A 156 -20.49 3.04 12.86
CA ARG A 156 -19.36 3.91 13.23
C ARG A 156 -19.33 5.20 12.41
N ALA A 157 -19.70 5.14 11.13
CA ALA A 157 -19.81 6.32 10.27
C ALA A 157 -20.91 7.27 10.73
N VAL A 158 -22.11 6.74 11.03
CA VAL A 158 -23.21 7.54 11.58
C VAL A 158 -22.86 8.12 12.96
N ALA A 159 -22.11 7.38 13.77
CA ALA A 159 -21.66 7.84 15.08
C ALA A 159 -20.46 8.82 15.03
N GLY A 160 -19.93 9.17 13.84
CA GLY A 160 -18.77 10.05 13.70
C GLY A 160 -17.48 9.47 14.29
N GLN A 161 -17.38 8.14 14.39
CA GLN A 161 -16.26 7.43 15.03
C GLN A 161 -15.13 7.06 14.05
N TYR A 162 -15.23 7.54 12.81
CA TYR A 162 -14.14 7.50 11.84
C TYR A 162 -13.48 8.87 11.80
N THR A 163 -12.19 8.89 12.12
CA THR A 163 -11.36 10.05 11.81
C THR A 163 -10.84 9.86 10.40
N ASN A 164 -11.34 10.66 9.46
CA ASN A 164 -10.84 10.60 8.09
C ASN A 164 -9.45 11.27 7.98
N LEU A 165 -8.68 10.85 6.98
CA LEU A 165 -7.34 11.37 6.70
C LEU A 165 -7.32 12.89 6.53
N TYR A 166 -8.30 13.45 5.81
CA TYR A 166 -8.34 14.88 5.53
C TYR A 166 -8.44 15.69 6.83
N ASP A 167 -9.38 15.36 7.71
CA ASP A 167 -9.58 16.08 8.97
C ASP A 167 -8.42 15.87 9.94
N LEU A 168 -7.84 14.67 9.98
CA LEU A 168 -6.76 14.35 10.91
C LEU A 168 -5.43 15.01 10.53
N PHE A 169 -5.12 15.06 9.23
CA PHE A 169 -3.81 15.47 8.74
C PHE A 169 -3.80 16.76 7.92
N TYR A 170 -4.76 16.96 7.01
CA TYR A 170 -4.70 18.05 6.02
C TYR A 170 -5.45 19.30 6.43
N ALA A 171 -6.60 19.16 7.10
CA ALA A 171 -7.39 20.25 7.64
C ALA A 171 -7.11 20.52 9.13
N ASN A 172 -6.19 19.77 9.74
CA ASN A 172 -5.83 19.92 11.14
C ASN A 172 -4.94 21.16 11.34
N PRO A 173 -5.42 22.23 12.00
CA PRO A 173 -4.66 23.47 12.17
C PRO A 173 -3.51 23.35 13.19
N ALA A 174 -3.48 22.28 13.99
CA ALA A 174 -2.38 22.02 14.92
C ALA A 174 -1.15 21.43 14.23
N LEU A 175 -1.32 20.88 13.02
CA LEU A 175 -0.24 20.27 12.27
C LEU A 175 0.44 21.26 11.33
N ASN A 176 1.76 21.24 11.36
CA ASN A 176 2.60 21.81 10.34
C ASN A 176 3.21 20.68 9.50
N LEU A 177 2.54 20.30 8.41
CA LEU A 177 3.01 19.27 7.48
C LEU A 177 4.36 19.63 6.81
N SER A 178 4.77 20.90 6.84
CA SER A 178 6.08 21.32 6.33
C SER A 178 7.21 21.20 7.36
N ASP A 179 6.87 21.07 8.65
CA ASP A 179 7.85 20.87 9.71
C ASP A 179 8.22 19.39 9.83
N VAL A 180 9.31 19.02 9.15
CA VAL A 180 9.88 17.67 9.19
C VAL A 180 10.77 17.44 10.43
N SER A 181 10.98 18.45 11.28
CA SER A 181 11.83 18.33 12.48
C SER A 181 11.08 17.76 13.69
N VAL A 182 9.77 17.91 13.72
CA VAL A 182 8.90 17.38 14.77
C VAL A 182 7.95 16.34 14.15
N PRO A 183 7.96 15.08 14.61
CA PRO A 183 7.02 14.06 14.13
C PRO A 183 5.57 14.54 14.27
N LEU A 184 4.75 14.30 13.24
CA LEU A 184 3.36 14.79 13.19
C LEU A 184 2.53 14.38 14.41
N TRP A 185 2.76 13.18 14.94
CA TRP A 185 2.07 12.69 16.14
C TRP A 185 2.48 13.39 17.44
N LYS A 186 3.64 14.06 17.48
CA LYS A 186 4.03 14.93 18.60
C LYS A 186 3.45 16.34 18.49
N GLN A 187 2.99 16.72 17.31
CA GLN A 187 2.38 18.03 17.06
C GLN A 187 0.92 18.05 17.51
N ASP A 188 0.22 16.90 17.49
CA ASP A 188 -1.19 16.78 17.87
C ASP A 188 -1.54 15.42 18.50
N GLU A 189 -2.22 15.44 19.65
CA GLU A 189 -2.61 14.23 20.40
C GLU A 189 -3.66 13.37 19.68
N MET A 190 -4.49 13.94 18.80
CA MET A 190 -5.46 13.16 18.04
C MET A 190 -4.76 12.30 16.99
N VAL A 191 -3.71 12.82 16.36
CA VAL A 191 -2.85 12.04 15.45
C VAL A 191 -2.20 10.87 16.19
N GLU A 192 -1.58 11.14 17.34
CA GLU A 192 -0.98 10.09 18.17
C GLU A 192 -2.01 9.01 18.54
N ARG A 193 -3.18 9.42 19.00
CA ARG A 193 -4.27 8.50 19.39
C ARG A 193 -4.73 7.63 18.21
N ALA A 194 -4.89 8.23 17.03
CA ALA A 194 -5.30 7.50 15.83
C ALA A 194 -4.25 6.47 15.38
N LEU A 195 -2.96 6.83 15.46
CA LEU A 195 -1.88 5.90 15.16
C LEU A 195 -1.87 4.73 16.15
N PHE A 196 -1.95 5.01 17.46
CA PHE A 196 -1.98 3.97 18.49
C PHE A 196 -3.24 3.11 18.45
N TRP A 197 -4.37 3.64 17.97
CA TRP A 197 -5.57 2.84 17.72
C TRP A 197 -5.33 1.70 16.73
N SER A 198 -4.49 1.95 15.71
CA SER A 198 -4.12 0.94 14.70
C SER A 198 -2.98 0.02 15.15
N ARG A 199 -2.42 0.23 16.35
CA ARG A 199 -1.27 -0.53 16.84
C ARG A 199 -1.71 -1.89 17.37
N ARG A 200 -0.97 -2.92 16.97
CA ARG A 200 -1.08 -4.31 17.41
C ARG A 200 0.05 -4.64 18.39
N PRO A 201 -0.24 -5.47 19.41
CA PRO A 201 0.75 -5.83 20.42
C PRO A 201 1.87 -6.73 19.89
N LYS A 202 1.64 -7.43 18.77
CA LYS A 202 2.60 -8.35 18.15
C LYS A 202 2.31 -8.51 16.67
N LEU A 203 3.31 -9.03 15.94
CA LEU A 203 3.13 -9.50 14.57
C LEU A 203 2.06 -10.61 14.49
N PRO A 204 1.35 -10.72 13.36
CA PRO A 204 0.47 -11.85 13.09
C PRO A 204 1.29 -13.15 13.08
N GLY A 205 0.79 -14.17 13.77
CA GLY A 205 1.45 -15.49 13.78
C GLY A 205 1.32 -16.24 12.45
N ARG A 206 0.24 -15.96 11.69
CA ARG A 206 -0.02 -16.49 10.36
C ARG A 206 -0.66 -15.40 9.52
N LEU A 207 -0.23 -15.26 8.27
CA LEU A 207 -0.84 -14.32 7.33
C LEU A 207 -2.12 -14.89 6.75
N HIS A 208 -3.14 -14.04 6.63
CA HIS A 208 -4.34 -14.32 5.87
C HIS A 208 -4.00 -14.45 4.38
N PRO A 209 -4.61 -15.40 3.66
CA PRO A 209 -4.45 -15.49 2.21
C PRO A 209 -5.14 -14.30 1.53
N CYS A 210 -4.79 -14.06 0.27
CA CYS A 210 -5.46 -13.02 -0.49
C CYS A 210 -6.88 -13.35 -0.86
N MET A 211 -7.81 -12.65 -0.22
CA MET A 211 -9.24 -12.77 -0.45
C MET A 211 -9.81 -11.37 -0.66
N LEU A 212 -9.60 -10.79 -1.85
CA LEU A 212 -10.41 -9.63 -2.25
C LEU A 212 -11.84 -10.03 -2.65
N TYR A 213 -12.08 -11.33 -2.86
CA TYR A 213 -13.40 -11.93 -2.85
C TYR A 213 -13.24 -13.33 -2.24
N PRO A 214 -13.95 -13.69 -1.15
CA PRO A 214 -14.19 -15.11 -0.94
C PRO A 214 -14.81 -15.61 -2.24
N ASP A 215 -14.36 -16.75 -2.73
CA ASP A 215 -15.06 -17.43 -3.81
C ASP A 215 -16.55 -17.28 -3.53
N LEU A 216 -17.30 -16.72 -4.49
CA LEU A 216 -18.71 -17.07 -4.63
C LEU A 216 -18.67 -18.57 -4.89
N VAL A 217 -18.57 -19.33 -3.79
CA VAL A 217 -18.66 -20.77 -3.73
C VAL A 217 -20.02 -21.07 -4.33
N ASP A 218 -19.98 -21.63 -5.54
CA ASP A 218 -21.08 -22.27 -6.25
C ASP A 218 -22.49 -21.73 -5.97
N SER A 219 -22.96 -20.82 -6.82
CA SER A 219 -24.38 -20.65 -7.13
C SER A 219 -24.64 -20.86 -8.61
#